data_AF-A0A941N274-F1
#
_entry.id   AF-A0A941N274-F1
#
_cell.length_a   1.000
_cell.length_b   1.000
_cell.length_c   1.000
_cell.angle_alpha   90.00
_cell.angle_beta   90.00
_cell.angle_gamma   90.00
#
_symmetry.space_group_name_H-M   'P 1'
#
loop_
_entity.id
_entity.type
_entity.pdbx_description
1 polymer ?
#
loop_
_entity_poly.entity_id
_entity_poly.type
_entity_poly.pdbx_seq_one_letter_code
_entity_poly.pdbx_strand_id
1 'polypeptide(L)'
;MSRFFLALQVWWRILVDADFGRRIVDLLSGKAAPAALPRETPAPQPVATPRAPQRSEALTLLATLQREARLVDFLKESIGDYSDAQIGAAVRDIHRDAADVLDRLFKIRPLESREEGTEIQAPAEADRYRLIGTVRGTPPHRGRLVHPGWEASKCDIPEWSGSPAAAQVIAPAEVELLG
;
A
#
# COMPACT_ATOMS: atom_id res chain seq x y z
N MET A 1 -60.02 -12.81 -15.62
CA MET A 1 -60.52 -14.00 -16.35
C MET A 1 -61.77 -14.50 -15.65
N SER A 2 -62.89 -14.68 -16.37
CA SER A 2 -64.11 -15.23 -15.78
C SER A 2 -63.88 -16.66 -15.31
N ARG A 3 -64.40 -17.01 -14.13
CA ARG A 3 -64.28 -18.36 -13.53
C ARG A 3 -64.83 -19.44 -14.47
N PHE A 4 -65.78 -19.08 -15.32
CA PHE A 4 -66.34 -19.95 -16.36
C PHE A 4 -65.31 -20.35 -17.43
N PHE A 5 -64.57 -19.38 -17.99
CA PHE A 5 -63.54 -19.66 -19.00
C PHE A 5 -62.38 -20.48 -18.42
N LEU A 6 -62.01 -20.22 -17.17
CA LEU A 6 -61.00 -21.02 -16.47
C LEU A 6 -61.46 -22.48 -16.31
N ALA A 7 -62.71 -22.71 -15.93
CA ALA A 7 -63.26 -24.06 -15.79
C ALA A 7 -63.27 -24.82 -17.12
N LEU A 8 -63.66 -24.17 -18.23
CA LEU A 8 -63.66 -24.79 -19.56
C LEU A 8 -62.25 -25.14 -20.03
N GLN A 9 -61.28 -24.26 -19.78
CA GLN A 9 -59.87 -24.50 -20.13
C GLN A 9 -59.26 -25.64 -19.30
N VAL A 10 -59.58 -25.72 -18.00
CA VAL A 10 -59.13 -26.82 -17.13
C VAL A 10 -59.75 -28.13 -17.57
N TRP A 11 -61.05 -28.15 -17.89
CA TRP A 11 -61.75 -29.34 -18.38
C TRP A 11 -61.11 -29.90 -19.67
N TRP A 12 -60.90 -29.05 -20.68
CA TRP A 12 -60.25 -29.48 -21.93
C TRP A 12 -58.85 -30.02 -21.66
N ARG A 13 -58.08 -29.35 -20.79
CA ARG A 13 -56.69 -29.74 -20.53
C ARG A 13 -56.57 -31.05 -19.74
N ILE A 14 -57.54 -31.37 -18.89
CA ILE A 14 -57.62 -32.67 -18.22
C ILE A 14 -57.84 -33.81 -19.23
N LEU A 15 -58.62 -33.57 -20.30
CA LEU A 15 -58.87 -34.58 -21.34
C LEU A 15 -57.67 -34.83 -22.25
N VAL A 16 -56.85 -33.81 -22.50
CA VAL A 16 -55.72 -33.89 -23.44
C VAL A 16 -54.39 -34.22 -22.76
N ASP A 17 -54.22 -33.85 -21.49
CA ASP A 17 -52.98 -34.08 -20.71
C ASP A 17 -53.26 -34.94 -19.47
N ALA A 18 -52.92 -36.23 -19.57
CA ALA A 18 -53.15 -37.21 -18.51
C ALA A 18 -52.37 -36.90 -17.22
N ASP A 19 -51.18 -36.30 -17.31
CA ASP A 19 -50.35 -35.98 -16.14
C ASP A 19 -50.85 -34.72 -15.43
N PHE A 20 -51.40 -33.76 -16.17
CA PHE A 20 -52.15 -32.66 -15.58
C PHE A 20 -53.42 -33.18 -14.86
N GLY A 21 -54.16 -34.10 -15.48
CA GLY A 21 -55.32 -34.75 -14.86
C GLY A 21 -54.99 -35.43 -13.53
N ARG A 22 -53.91 -36.23 -13.49
CA ARG A 22 -53.43 -36.88 -12.25
C ARG A 22 -53.12 -35.87 -11.15
N ARG A 23 -52.40 -34.79 -11.47
CA ARG A 23 -52.05 -33.74 -10.49
C ARG A 23 -53.28 -33.04 -9.92
N ILE A 24 -54.32 -32.81 -10.73
CA ILE A 24 -55.59 -32.25 -10.24
C ILE A 24 -56.33 -33.23 -9.34
N VAL A 25 -56.33 -34.53 -9.67
CA VAL A 25 -56.88 -35.58 -8.80
C VAL A 25 -56.13 -35.63 -7.47
N ASP A 26 -54.80 -35.59 -7.47
CA ASP A 26 -54.00 -35.60 -6.24
C ASP A 26 -54.28 -34.37 -5.37
N LEU A 27 -54.37 -33.18 -5.97
CA LEU A 27 -54.71 -31.94 -5.27
C LEU A 27 -56.13 -31.96 -4.68
N LEU A 28 -57.12 -32.41 -5.45
CA LEU A 28 -58.51 -32.55 -4.97
C LEU A 28 -58.64 -33.64 -3.88
N SER A 29 -57.76 -34.65 -3.95
CA SER A 29 -57.68 -35.72 -2.95
C SER A 29 -56.84 -35.34 -1.72
N GLY A 30 -56.37 -34.09 -1.64
CA GLY A 30 -55.61 -33.56 -0.50
C GLY A 30 -54.17 -34.08 -0.38
N LYS A 31 -53.63 -34.72 -1.42
CA LYS A 31 -52.21 -35.14 -1.46
C LYS A 31 -51.34 -33.92 -1.80
N ALA A 32 -50.67 -33.38 -0.79
CA ALA A 32 -49.76 -32.23 -0.95
C ALA A 32 -48.58 -32.57 -1.89
N ALA A 33 -48.24 -31.64 -2.77
CA ALA A 33 -47.09 -31.76 -3.68
C ALA A 33 -45.77 -31.90 -2.87
N PRO A 34 -44.80 -32.71 -3.33
CA PRO A 34 -43.57 -32.95 -2.59
C PRO A 34 -42.75 -31.65 -2.44
N ALA A 35 -42.35 -31.36 -1.21
CA ALA A 35 -41.54 -30.21 -0.85
C ALA A 35 -40.17 -30.25 -1.56
N ALA A 36 -39.75 -29.10 -2.11
CA ALA A 36 -38.43 -28.95 -2.72
C ALA A 36 -37.32 -29.16 -1.68
N LEU A 37 -36.29 -29.94 -2.03
CA LEU A 37 -35.16 -30.27 -1.16
C LEU A 37 -34.37 -29.01 -0.74
N PRO A 38 -33.77 -28.96 0.47
CA PRO A 38 -33.04 -27.79 0.97
C PRO A 38 -31.79 -27.50 0.13
N ARG A 39 -31.61 -26.25 -0.29
CA ARG A 39 -30.34 -25.76 -0.87
C ARG A 39 -29.31 -25.60 0.26
N GLU A 40 -28.15 -26.24 0.12
CA GLU A 40 -27.02 -26.05 1.03
C GLU A 40 -26.48 -24.61 0.94
N THR A 41 -26.34 -23.96 2.08
CA THR A 41 -25.71 -22.64 2.22
C THR A 41 -24.19 -22.77 2.06
N PRO A 42 -23.51 -22.00 1.20
CA PRO A 42 -22.06 -22.07 1.07
C PRO A 42 -21.37 -21.68 2.39
N ALA A 43 -20.40 -22.49 2.83
CA ALA A 43 -19.60 -22.19 4.02
C ALA A 43 -18.76 -20.91 3.81
N PRO A 44 -18.54 -20.10 4.88
CA PRO A 44 -17.73 -18.89 4.79
C PRO A 44 -16.28 -19.23 4.43
N GLN A 45 -15.75 -18.59 3.39
CA GLN A 45 -14.34 -18.72 3.00
C GLN A 45 -13.44 -18.07 4.06
N PRO A 46 -12.27 -18.66 4.38
CA PRO A 46 -11.34 -18.06 5.33
C PRO A 46 -10.87 -16.69 4.83
N VAL A 47 -11.03 -15.66 5.65
CA VAL A 47 -10.44 -14.34 5.41
C VAL A 47 -8.93 -14.50 5.48
N ALA A 48 -8.23 -14.28 4.36
CA ALA A 48 -6.78 -14.31 4.33
C ALA A 48 -6.24 -13.24 5.29
N THR A 49 -5.52 -13.68 6.33
CA THR A 49 -4.75 -12.78 7.19
C THR A 49 -3.68 -12.08 6.34
N PRO A 50 -3.52 -10.74 6.45
CA PRO A 50 -2.46 -10.03 5.73
C PRO A 50 -1.10 -10.62 6.09
N ARG A 51 -0.41 -11.20 5.10
CA ARG A 51 0.95 -11.70 5.27
C ARG A 51 1.86 -10.51 5.52
N ALA A 52 2.66 -10.54 6.59
CA ALA A 52 3.64 -9.49 6.87
C ALA A 52 4.49 -9.20 5.61
N PRO A 53 4.81 -7.92 5.31
CA PRO A 53 5.62 -7.58 4.16
C PRO A 53 6.96 -8.30 4.28
N GLN A 54 7.27 -9.07 3.25
CA GLN A 54 8.42 -9.95 3.27
C GLN A 54 9.76 -9.20 3.22
N ARG A 55 9.73 -7.92 2.80
CA ARG A 55 10.85 -6.98 2.82
C ARG A 55 10.50 -5.76 3.67
N SER A 56 11.47 -5.25 4.43
CA SER A 56 11.36 -3.98 5.15
C SER A 56 11.33 -2.78 4.20
N GLU A 57 10.46 -1.79 4.48
CA GLU A 57 10.41 -0.52 3.74
C GLU A 57 11.76 0.21 3.74
N ALA A 58 12.57 0.07 4.79
CA ALA A 58 13.92 0.65 4.84
C ALA A 58 14.82 0.04 3.76
N LEU A 59 14.72 -1.27 3.53
CA LEU A 59 15.45 -1.94 2.45
C LEU A 59 14.87 -1.58 1.08
N THR A 60 13.58 -1.32 0.97
CA THR A 60 12.95 -0.85 -0.26
C THR A 60 13.40 0.56 -0.62
N LEU A 61 13.46 1.46 0.35
CA LEU A 61 14.04 2.80 0.18
C LEU A 61 15.49 2.71 -0.28
N LEU A 62 16.31 1.91 0.41
CA LEU A 62 17.73 1.75 0.08
C LEU A 62 17.93 1.15 -1.33
N ALA A 63 17.12 0.17 -1.73
CA ALA A 63 17.15 -0.37 -3.09
C ALA A 63 16.67 0.64 -4.15
N THR A 64 15.71 1.50 -3.81
CA THR A 64 15.25 2.57 -4.72
C THR A 64 16.37 3.59 -4.94
N LEU A 65 17.02 4.04 -3.87
CA LEU A 65 18.18 4.95 -3.93
C LEU A 65 19.37 4.30 -4.66
N GLN A 66 19.62 3.02 -4.47
CA GLN A 66 20.66 2.32 -5.21
C GLN A 66 20.35 2.23 -6.70
N ARG A 67 19.13 1.80 -7.07
CA ARG A 67 18.72 1.63 -8.48
C ARG A 67 18.72 2.95 -9.25
N GLU A 68 18.27 4.03 -8.63
CA GLU A 68 18.04 5.30 -9.32
C GLU A 68 19.19 6.30 -9.13
N ALA A 69 20.01 6.17 -8.08
CA ALA A 69 21.08 7.11 -7.77
C ALA A 69 22.44 6.46 -7.47
N ARG A 70 22.57 5.13 -7.55
CA ARG A 70 23.82 4.39 -7.23
C ARG A 70 24.39 4.69 -5.84
N LEU A 71 23.53 5.06 -4.89
CA LEU A 71 23.96 5.58 -3.59
C LEU A 71 24.83 4.57 -2.81
N VAL A 72 24.45 3.29 -2.81
CA VAL A 72 25.21 2.28 -2.06
C VAL A 72 26.57 2.05 -2.71
N ASP A 73 26.62 1.90 -4.03
CA ASP A 73 27.89 1.74 -4.74
C ASP A 73 28.83 2.92 -4.47
N PHE A 74 28.31 4.14 -4.58
CA PHE A 74 29.07 5.36 -4.33
C PHE A 74 29.67 5.39 -2.91
N LEU A 75 28.88 5.04 -1.89
CA LEU A 75 29.35 5.02 -0.50
C LEU A 75 30.30 3.85 -0.18
N LYS A 76 30.26 2.77 -0.97
CA LYS A 76 31.17 1.63 -0.80
C LYS A 76 32.44 1.73 -1.65
N GLU A 77 32.49 2.65 -2.61
CA GLU A 77 33.67 2.95 -3.40
C GLU A 77 34.70 3.74 -2.58
N SER A 78 35.98 3.38 -2.70
CA SER A 78 37.07 4.14 -2.09
C SER A 78 37.36 5.37 -2.94
N ILE A 79 37.20 6.56 -2.35
CA ILE A 79 37.46 7.82 -3.07
C ILE A 79 38.88 8.37 -2.88
N GLY A 80 39.73 7.69 -2.10
CA GLY A 80 41.00 8.24 -1.62
C GLY A 80 42.02 8.60 -2.71
N ASP A 81 42.01 7.89 -3.84
CA ASP A 81 42.96 8.10 -4.94
C ASP A 81 42.44 9.07 -6.02
N TYR A 82 41.21 9.59 -5.87
CA TYR A 82 40.62 10.53 -6.82
C TYR A 82 40.88 11.97 -6.40
N SER A 83 41.11 12.83 -7.40
CA SER A 83 41.15 14.28 -7.18
C SER A 83 39.75 14.85 -6.93
N ASP A 84 39.68 16.01 -6.26
CA ASP A 84 38.43 16.75 -6.05
C ASP A 84 37.65 17.01 -7.35
N ALA A 85 38.36 17.23 -8.47
CA ALA A 85 37.75 17.43 -9.78
C ALA A 85 37.07 16.16 -10.29
N GLN A 86 37.70 14.99 -10.12
CA GLN A 86 37.13 13.69 -10.49
C GLN A 86 35.93 13.33 -9.60
N ILE A 87 36.06 13.53 -8.29
CA ILE A 87 34.97 13.32 -7.33
C ILE A 87 33.80 14.24 -7.69
N GLY A 88 34.05 15.53 -7.87
CA GLY A 88 33.03 16.51 -8.22
C GLY A 88 32.36 16.25 -9.57
N ALA A 89 33.06 15.64 -10.53
CA ALA A 89 32.46 15.23 -11.79
C ALA A 89 31.46 14.07 -11.60
N ALA A 90 31.83 13.05 -10.82
CA ALA A 90 31.00 11.87 -10.60
C ALA A 90 29.83 12.10 -9.62
N VAL A 91 30.05 12.88 -8.55
CA VAL A 91 29.07 13.05 -7.46
C VAL A 91 27.86 13.87 -7.86
N ARG A 92 27.99 14.79 -8.83
CA ARG A 92 26.88 15.68 -9.21
C ARG A 92 25.63 14.93 -9.66
N ASP A 93 25.82 13.88 -10.46
CA ASP A 93 24.71 13.05 -10.93
C ASP A 93 24.09 12.25 -9.79
N ILE A 94 24.92 11.57 -8.99
CA ILE A 94 24.48 10.80 -7.81
C ILE A 94 23.71 11.68 -6.83
N HIS A 95 24.20 12.89 -6.55
CA HIS A 95 23.56 13.85 -5.66
C HIS A 95 22.19 14.28 -6.21
N ARG A 96 22.13 14.69 -7.48
CA ARG A 96 20.87 15.11 -8.12
C ARG A 96 19.86 13.97 -8.07
N ASP A 97 20.25 12.78 -8.52
CA ASP A 97 19.33 11.65 -8.65
C ASP A 97 18.84 11.16 -7.27
N ALA A 98 19.71 11.18 -6.25
CA ALA A 98 19.32 10.86 -4.88
C ALA A 98 18.34 11.90 -4.32
N ALA A 99 18.57 13.20 -4.58
CA ALA A 99 17.66 14.26 -4.18
C ALA A 99 16.29 14.12 -4.86
N ASP A 100 16.26 13.79 -6.16
CA ASP A 100 15.02 13.56 -6.91
C ASP A 100 14.23 12.37 -6.36
N VAL A 101 14.90 11.27 -5.98
CA VAL A 101 14.26 10.13 -5.30
C VAL A 101 13.63 10.57 -3.98
N LEU A 102 14.37 11.29 -3.13
CA LEU A 102 13.87 11.74 -1.83
C LEU A 102 12.70 12.72 -1.96
N ASP A 103 12.76 13.67 -2.89
CA ASP A 103 11.66 14.60 -3.14
C ASP A 103 10.42 13.88 -3.69
N ARG A 104 10.61 12.92 -4.60
CA ARG A 104 9.53 12.12 -5.16
C ARG A 104 8.84 11.25 -4.11
N LEU A 105 9.60 10.63 -3.19
CA LEU A 105 9.04 9.73 -2.18
C LEU A 105 8.48 10.47 -0.96
N PHE A 106 9.10 11.57 -0.55
CA PHE A 106 8.81 12.19 0.75
C PHE A 106 8.38 13.65 0.71
N LYS A 107 8.66 14.38 -0.39
CA LYS A 107 8.48 15.85 -0.47
C LYS A 107 9.05 16.54 0.78
N ILE A 108 10.35 16.37 0.97
CA ILE A 108 11.06 16.87 2.15
C ILE A 108 11.03 18.40 2.13
N ARG A 109 10.60 19.01 3.24
CA ARG A 109 10.52 20.46 3.40
C ARG A 109 11.07 20.90 4.75
N PRO A 110 11.45 22.18 4.88
CA PRO A 110 11.83 22.73 6.18
C PRO A 110 10.70 22.58 7.20
N LEU A 111 11.04 22.12 8.41
CA LEU A 111 10.10 22.04 9.53
C LEU A 111 9.70 23.45 10.01
N GLU A 112 10.67 24.35 10.10
CA GLU A 112 10.48 25.78 10.35
C GLU A 112 10.77 26.57 9.07
N SER A 113 9.89 27.52 8.73
CA SER A 113 9.97 28.30 7.48
C SER A 113 10.82 29.57 7.61
N ARG A 114 11.11 30.00 8.84
CA ARG A 114 11.97 31.14 9.13
C ARG A 114 13.43 30.84 8.77
N GLU A 115 14.18 31.90 8.45
CA GLU A 115 15.59 31.78 8.12
C GLU A 115 16.43 31.42 9.36
N GLU A 116 17.50 30.67 9.13
CA GLU A 116 18.53 30.44 10.14
C GLU A 116 19.06 31.78 10.68
N GLY A 117 19.23 31.84 11.99
CA GLY A 117 19.61 33.07 12.68
C GLY A 117 18.42 33.95 13.10
N THR A 118 17.20 33.63 12.69
CA THR A 118 16.00 34.34 13.16
C THR A 118 15.68 33.95 14.60
N GLU A 119 15.16 34.89 15.38
CA GLU A 119 14.65 34.60 16.71
C GLU A 119 13.26 33.95 16.62
N ILE A 120 13.10 32.80 17.26
CA ILE A 120 11.86 32.03 17.27
C ILE A 120 11.46 31.69 18.71
N GLN A 121 10.16 31.48 18.90
CA GLN A 121 9.66 30.76 20.08
C GLN A 121 9.54 29.30 19.68
N ALA A 122 10.34 28.44 20.30
CA ALA A 122 10.23 27.01 20.18
C ALA A 122 8.97 26.56 20.95
N PRO A 123 8.01 25.91 20.26
CA PRO A 123 6.85 25.29 20.90
C PRO A 123 7.24 24.27 21.97
N ALA A 124 6.28 23.89 22.81
CA ALA A 124 6.51 22.92 23.88
C ALA A 124 6.69 21.47 23.38
N GLU A 125 6.49 21.21 22.08
CA GLU A 125 6.67 19.88 21.47
C GLU A 125 8.14 19.46 21.47
N ALA A 126 8.55 18.77 22.53
CA ALA A 126 9.93 18.34 22.76
C ALA A 126 10.49 17.36 21.70
N ASP A 127 9.63 16.71 20.92
CA ASP A 127 9.99 15.77 19.86
C ASP A 127 10.23 16.44 18.49
N ARG A 128 9.67 17.64 18.26
CA ARG A 128 9.87 18.41 17.01
C ARG A 128 11.06 19.38 17.10
N TYR A 129 11.33 19.93 18.28
CA TYR A 129 12.36 20.94 18.47
C TYR A 129 13.42 20.49 19.48
N ARG A 130 14.67 20.37 19.02
CA ARG A 130 15.82 20.14 19.90
C ARG A 130 16.37 21.47 20.41
N LEU A 131 16.22 21.73 21.70
CA LEU A 131 16.81 22.89 22.37
C LEU A 131 18.32 22.68 22.55
N ILE A 132 19.13 23.68 22.19
CA ILE A 132 20.60 23.66 22.32
C ILE A 132 21.00 24.72 23.36
N GLY A 133 21.83 24.33 24.34
CA GLY A 133 22.33 25.21 25.40
C GLY A 133 21.68 24.98 26.76
N THR A 134 21.84 25.94 27.68
CA THR A 134 21.25 25.86 29.03
C THR A 134 19.77 26.21 28.99
N VAL A 135 18.92 25.21 29.08
CA VAL A 135 17.46 25.38 29.15
C VAL A 135 17.06 25.80 30.57
N ARG A 136 16.44 26.97 30.71
CA ARG A 136 15.88 27.47 31.98
C ARG A 136 14.42 27.86 31.79
N GLY A 137 13.65 27.74 32.86
CA GLY A 137 12.21 28.06 32.85
C GLY A 137 11.38 26.96 32.18
N THR A 138 10.10 27.26 31.98
CA THR A 138 9.14 26.39 31.29
C THR A 138 8.91 26.87 29.84
N PRO A 139 8.52 25.98 28.92
CA PRO A 139 8.13 26.37 27.56
C PRO A 139 7.02 27.44 27.54
N PRO A 140 6.87 28.19 26.43
CA PRO A 140 7.70 28.16 25.22
C PRO A 140 9.09 28.78 25.45
N HIS A 141 10.11 28.18 24.85
CA HIS A 141 11.49 28.68 24.95
C HIS A 141 11.80 29.63 23.80
N ARG A 142 12.41 30.78 24.10
CA ARG A 142 12.85 31.74 23.07
C ARG A 142 14.30 31.48 22.72
N GLY A 143 14.62 31.40 21.43
CA GLY A 143 15.96 31.09 20.96
C GLY A 143 16.18 31.48 19.51
N ARG A 144 17.43 31.35 19.06
CA ARG A 144 17.80 31.58 17.66
C ARG A 144 17.68 30.28 16.88
N LEU A 145 17.00 30.28 15.74
CA LEU A 145 16.92 29.12 14.87
C LEU A 145 18.32 28.80 14.32
N VAL A 146 18.85 27.61 14.61
CA VAL A 146 20.18 27.18 14.14
C VAL A 146 20.09 26.37 12.85
N HIS A 147 19.06 25.55 12.74
CA HIS A 147 18.76 24.74 11.57
C HIS A 147 17.23 24.58 11.52
N PRO A 148 16.57 24.79 10.36
CA PRO A 148 15.11 24.78 10.25
C PRO A 148 14.50 23.40 10.50
N GLY A 149 15.33 22.35 10.46
CA GLY A 149 14.87 20.97 10.51
C GLY A 149 14.30 20.52 9.17
N TRP A 150 13.99 19.24 9.07
CA TRP A 150 13.38 18.65 7.88
C TRP A 150 12.15 17.86 8.32
N GLU A 151 11.05 18.01 7.60
CA GLU A 151 9.88 17.17 7.72
C GLU A 151 9.47 16.63 6.35
N ALA A 152 9.01 15.37 6.32
CA ALA A 152 8.40 14.80 5.12
C ALA A 152 6.92 15.20 5.08
N SER A 153 6.44 15.72 3.94
CA SER A 153 5.02 16.00 3.78
C SER A 153 4.22 14.82 3.25
N LYS A 154 4.91 13.74 2.84
CA LYS A 154 4.32 12.46 2.43
C LYS A 154 5.30 11.30 2.65
N CYS A 155 4.85 10.07 2.46
CA CYS A 155 5.69 8.88 2.51
C CYS A 155 5.15 7.84 1.52
N ASP A 156 5.68 7.86 0.30
CA ASP A 156 5.19 7.05 -0.82
C ASP A 156 6.23 5.98 -1.20
N ILE A 157 6.53 5.06 -0.28
CA ILE A 157 7.46 3.96 -0.55
C ILE A 157 6.76 2.92 -1.45
N PRO A 158 7.39 2.49 -2.57
CA PRO A 158 6.79 1.49 -3.44
C PRO A 158 6.66 0.13 -2.73
N GLU A 159 5.58 -0.60 -3.01
CA GLU A 159 5.43 -1.96 -2.51
C GLU A 159 6.44 -2.90 -3.19
N TRP A 160 7.08 -3.76 -2.39
CA TRP A 160 8.02 -4.74 -2.91
C TRP A 160 7.32 -6.04 -3.31
N SER A 161 7.58 -6.52 -4.53
CA SER A 161 6.91 -7.67 -5.14
C SER A 161 7.83 -8.86 -5.44
N GLY A 162 9.00 -8.92 -4.79
CA GLY A 162 10.01 -9.96 -5.02
C GLY A 162 9.74 -11.28 -4.29
N SER A 163 10.66 -12.24 -4.44
CA SER A 163 10.59 -13.54 -3.78
C SER A 163 11.20 -13.50 -2.36
N PRO A 164 10.82 -14.40 -1.44
CA PRO A 164 11.39 -14.48 -0.09
C PRO A 164 12.92 -14.45 -0.04
N ALA A 165 13.56 -15.15 -0.98
CA ALA A 165 15.01 -15.21 -1.07
C ALA A 165 15.64 -13.84 -1.41
N ALA A 166 14.94 -12.98 -2.13
CA ALA A 166 15.41 -11.65 -2.52
C ALA A 166 15.01 -10.53 -1.53
N ALA A 167 14.34 -10.85 -0.42
CA ALA A 167 13.86 -9.87 0.55
C ALA A 167 14.97 -8.96 1.09
N GLN A 168 16.17 -9.51 1.29
CA GLN A 168 17.34 -8.80 1.82
C GLN A 168 18.26 -8.24 0.74
N VAL A 169 17.95 -8.45 -0.55
CA VAL A 169 18.81 -8.04 -1.67
C VAL A 169 18.56 -6.56 -1.99
N ILE A 170 19.58 -5.71 -1.84
CA ILE A 170 19.47 -4.27 -2.18
C ILE A 170 19.61 -4.06 -3.69
N ALA A 171 20.64 -4.66 -4.29
CA ALA A 171 20.84 -4.75 -5.72
C ALA A 171 21.22 -6.20 -6.09
N PRO A 172 20.63 -6.78 -7.15
CA PRO A 172 20.99 -8.12 -7.59
C PRO A 172 22.41 -8.13 -8.16
N ALA A 173 23.09 -9.28 -8.08
CA ALA A 173 24.32 -9.49 -8.82
C ALA A 173 23.99 -9.65 -10.32
N GLU A 174 24.78 -9.01 -11.19
CA GLU A 174 24.68 -9.14 -12.64
C GLU A 174 25.70 -10.19 -13.11
N VAL A 175 25.25 -11.14 -13.93
CA VAL A 175 26.08 -12.24 -14.44
C VAL A 175 25.97 -12.28 -15.95
N GLU A 176 27.09 -12.09 -16.65
CA GLU A 176 27.19 -12.26 -18.10
C GLU A 176 27.24 -13.75 -18.46
N LEU A 177 26.46 -14.15 -19.47
CA LEU A 177 26.41 -15.54 -19.92
C LEU A 177 27.54 -15.82 -20.91
N LEU A 178 28.37 -16.82 -20.62
CA LEU A 178 29.42 -17.29 -21.53
C LEU A 178 28.81 -18.30 -22.52
N GLY A 179 28.80 -17.94 -23.79
CA GLY A 179 28.41 -18.81 -24.92
C GLY A 179 29.60 -19.56 -25.50
#